data_AF-A0A661C6M4-F1
#
_entry.id   AF-A0A661C6M4-F1
#
_cell.length_a   1.000
_cell.length_b   1.000
_cell.length_c   1.000
_cell.angle_alpha   90.00
_cell.angle_beta   90.00
_cell.angle_gamma   90.00
#
_symmetry.space_group_name_H-M   'P 1'
#
loop_
_entity.id
_entity.type
_entity.pdbx_description
1 polymer ?
#
loop_
_entity_poly.entity_id
_entity_poly.type
_entity_poly.pdbx_seq_one_letter_code
_entity_poly.pdbx_strand_id
1 'polypeptide(L)'
;MWKFINLNLSSTDTVKIGHAFTQSVKMQKRGHPITIFLNGGAILVAVKDVPQTSFMDKSLQKLMLELMHGGAKINISHGILSEIKELLPTMEFS
;
A
#
# COMPACT_ATOMS: atom_id res chain seq x y z
N MET A 1 -8.41 13.90 -19.90
CA MET A 1 -7.56 12.68 -19.83
C MET A 1 -7.13 12.50 -18.38
N TRP A 2 -7.45 11.37 -17.75
CA TRP A 2 -7.10 11.11 -16.35
C TRP A 2 -5.61 10.80 -16.24
N LYS A 3 -4.89 11.42 -15.29
CA LYS A 3 -3.49 11.09 -15.01
C LYS A 3 -3.43 9.84 -14.15
N PHE A 4 -2.71 8.83 -14.61
CA PHE A 4 -2.38 7.64 -13.81
C PHE A 4 -1.42 8.03 -12.69
N ILE A 5 -1.71 7.55 -11.48
CA ILE A 5 -0.83 7.74 -10.32
C ILE A 5 -0.13 6.42 -10.05
N ASN A 6 1.18 6.42 -10.26
CA ASN A 6 2.07 5.30 -9.94
C ASN A 6 2.96 5.70 -8.77
N LEU A 7 2.91 4.94 -7.68
CA LEU A 7 3.73 5.17 -6.49
C LEU A 7 4.66 3.99 -6.27
N ASN A 8 5.93 4.29 -5.99
CA ASN A 8 6.90 3.29 -5.54
C ASN A 8 7.29 3.62 -4.10
N LEU A 9 6.92 2.75 -3.16
CA LEU A 9 7.16 2.94 -1.74
C LEU A 9 8.18 1.91 -1.28
N SER A 10 9.28 2.37 -0.69
CA SER A 10 10.36 1.51 -0.16
C SER A 10 10.74 1.78 1.30
N SER A 11 10.22 2.88 1.86
CA SER A 11 10.55 3.39 3.19
C SER A 11 9.95 2.53 4.31
N THR A 12 10.61 2.46 5.47
CA THR A 12 10.03 1.98 6.74
C THR A 12 9.36 3.10 7.55
N ASP A 13 9.57 4.36 7.15
CA ASP A 13 8.96 5.53 7.79
C ASP A 13 7.45 5.54 7.57
N THR A 14 6.73 5.29 8.67
CA THR A 14 5.27 5.23 8.72
C THR A 14 4.61 6.53 8.27
N VAL A 15 5.19 7.69 8.61
CA VAL A 15 4.61 9.00 8.27
C VAL A 15 4.64 9.20 6.76
N LYS A 16 5.74 8.82 6.09
CA LYS A 16 5.86 8.90 4.63
C LYS A 16 4.86 7.99 3.92
N ILE A 17 4.74 6.74 4.38
CA ILE A 17 3.79 5.78 3.79
C ILE A 17 2.34 6.25 4.02
N GLY A 18 2.02 6.66 5.25
CA GLY A 18 0.69 7.15 5.61
C GLY A 18 0.27 8.39 4.83
N HIS A 19 1.18 9.33 4.62
CA HIS A 19 0.93 10.48 3.75
C HIS A 19 0.67 10.05 2.30
N ALA A 20 1.50 9.16 1.74
CA ALA A 20 1.34 8.65 0.38
C ALA A 20 -0.02 7.95 0.18
N PHE A 21 -0.42 7.10 1.13
CA PHE A 21 -1.73 6.43 1.08
C PHE A 21 -2.89 7.42 1.19
N THR A 22 -2.83 8.36 2.14
CA THR A 22 -3.89 9.35 2.32
C THR A 22 -4.08 10.22 1.07
N GLN A 23 -3.00 10.64 0.42
CA GLN A 23 -3.09 11.37 -0.86
C GLN A 23 -3.66 10.49 -1.97
N SER A 24 -3.26 9.21 -2.03
CA SER A 24 -3.78 8.25 -3.00
C SER A 24 -5.28 8.07 -2.85
N VAL A 25 -5.80 7.95 -1.62
CA VAL A 25 -7.25 7.85 -1.36
C VAL A 25 -7.97 9.08 -1.89
N LYS A 26 -7.42 10.28 -1.70
CA LYS A 26 -7.99 11.52 -2.24
C LYS A 26 -7.99 11.54 -3.77
N MET A 27 -6.91 11.09 -4.41
CA MET A 27 -6.82 11.03 -5.87
C MET A 27 -7.78 9.99 -6.45
N GLN A 28 -7.90 8.84 -5.79
CA GLN A 28 -8.83 7.78 -6.19
C GLN A 28 -10.28 8.24 -6.10
N LYS A 29 -10.67 8.93 -5.02
CA LYS A 29 -12.00 9.55 -4.89
C LYS A 29 -12.30 10.58 -5.98
N ARG A 30 -11.26 11.19 -6.56
CA ARG A 30 -11.40 12.11 -7.69
C ARG A 30 -11.53 11.39 -9.03
N GLY A 31 -11.37 10.07 -9.10
CA GLY A 31 -11.47 9.27 -10.33
C GLY A 31 -10.11 8.90 -10.95
N HIS A 32 -9.00 9.15 -10.25
CA HIS A 32 -7.69 8.77 -10.75
C HIS A 32 -7.41 7.28 -10.51
N PRO A 33 -6.99 6.52 -11.54
CA PRO A 33 -6.51 5.16 -11.34
C PRO A 33 -5.17 5.19 -10.57
N ILE A 34 -5.08 4.35 -9.54
CA ILE A 34 -3.92 4.26 -8.64
C ILE A 34 -3.25 2.90 -8.79
N THR A 35 -1.92 2.90 -8.92
CA THR A 35 -1.09 1.70 -8.79
C THR A 35 0.03 1.99 -7.79
N ILE A 36 0.23 1.10 -6.81
CA ILE A 36 1.26 1.23 -5.78
C ILE A 36 2.15 -0.01 -5.82
N PHE A 37 3.45 0.21 -5.88
CA PHE A 37 4.47 -0.82 -5.75
C PHE A 37 5.07 -0.73 -4.34
N LEU A 38 4.88 -1.78 -3.56
CA LEU A 38 5.50 -1.95 -2.25
C LEU A 38 6.80 -2.73 -2.40
N ASN A 39 7.89 -2.08 -2.00
CA ASN A 39 9.26 -2.57 -2.10
C ASN A 39 9.98 -2.43 -0.76
N GLY A 40 11.10 -3.13 -0.59
CA GLY A 40 11.97 -3.00 0.59
C GLY A 40 11.19 -3.03 1.91
N GLY A 41 11.37 -2.00 2.74
CA GLY A 41 10.72 -1.92 4.04
C GLY A 41 9.21 -1.65 4.00
N ALA A 42 8.68 -1.09 2.91
CA ALA A 42 7.25 -0.80 2.79
C ALA A 42 6.40 -2.06 2.62
N ILE A 43 7.02 -3.20 2.26
CA ILE A 43 6.35 -4.50 2.16
C ILE A 43 5.74 -4.90 3.51
N LEU A 44 6.35 -4.50 4.63
CA LEU A 44 5.87 -4.82 5.98
C LEU A 44 4.42 -4.40 6.24
N VAL A 45 3.91 -3.40 5.50
CA VAL A 45 2.50 -2.99 5.57
C VAL A 45 1.55 -4.07 5.04
N ALA A 46 2.00 -4.88 4.09
CA ALA A 46 1.23 -5.95 3.47
C ALA A 46 1.26 -7.28 4.25
N VAL A 47 2.08 -7.36 5.29
CA VAL A 47 2.36 -8.60 6.02
C VAL A 47 1.39 -8.78 7.18
N LYS A 48 0.85 -9.99 7.31
CA LYS A 48 0.00 -10.37 8.44
C LYS A 48 0.85 -10.45 9.73
N ASP A 49 0.27 -10.09 10.87
CA ASP A 49 0.90 -10.21 12.19
C ASP A 49 2.18 -9.37 12.42
N VAL A 50 2.59 -8.52 11.47
CA VAL A 50 3.62 -7.49 11.71
C VAL A 50 2.99 -6.35 12.53
N PRO A 51 3.69 -5.80 13.54
CA PRO A 51 3.19 -4.65 14.31
C PRO A 51 2.77 -3.51 13.39
N GLN A 52 1.48 -3.19 13.45
CA GLN A 52 0.89 -2.21 12.55
C GLN A 52 1.19 -0.81 13.03
N THR A 53 1.80 -0.02 12.15
CA THR A 53 1.99 1.39 12.42
C THR A 53 0.76 2.17 11.99
N SER A 54 0.46 3.24 12.73
CA SER A 54 -0.72 4.07 12.51
C SER A 54 -0.34 5.45 11.99
N PHE A 55 -1.24 6.02 11.19
CA PHE A 55 -1.17 7.38 10.67
C PHE A 55 -2.56 8.00 10.76
N MET A 56 -2.67 9.15 11.45
CA MET A 56 -3.95 9.85 11.66
C MET A 56 -5.06 8.90 12.14
N ASP A 57 -4.80 8.15 13.22
CA ASP A 57 -5.73 7.21 13.86
C ASP A 57 -6.20 6.02 13.00
N LYS A 58 -5.55 5.79 11.86
CA LYS A 58 -5.77 4.60 11.02
C LYS A 58 -4.49 3.78 10.89
N SER A 59 -4.58 2.46 10.93
CA SER A 59 -3.44 1.62 10.56
C SER A 59 -3.10 1.79 9.08
N LEU A 60 -1.81 1.67 8.74
CA LEU A 60 -1.38 1.69 7.33
C LEU A 60 -2.05 0.57 6.52
N GLN A 61 -2.28 -0.59 7.13
CA GLN A 61 -3.08 -1.67 6.53
C GLN A 61 -4.50 -1.25 6.19
N LYS A 62 -5.19 -0.57 7.11
CA LYS A 62 -6.56 -0.11 6.85
C LYS A 62 -6.59 0.87 5.69
N LEU A 63 -5.62 1.77 5.60
CA LEU A 63 -5.48 2.70 4.47
C LEU A 63 -5.18 1.96 3.15
N MET A 64 -4.33 0.94 3.18
CA MET A 64 -4.03 0.10 2.02
C MET A 64 -5.28 -0.66 1.54
N LEU A 65 -6.05 -1.25 2.46
CA LEU A 65 -7.29 -1.95 2.14
C LEU A 65 -8.36 -0.98 1.60
N GLU A 66 -8.46 0.24 2.14
CA GLU A 66 -9.35 1.29 1.59
C GLU A 66 -8.99 1.62 0.12
N LEU A 67 -7.70 1.69 -0.21
CA LEU A 67 -7.23 1.89 -1.58
C LEU A 67 -7.63 0.72 -2.48
N MET A 68 -7.33 -0.52 -2.06
CA MET A 68 -7.67 -1.73 -2.80
C MET A 68 -9.17 -1.84 -3.07
N HIS A 69 -10.01 -1.63 -2.05
CA HIS A 69 -11.46 -1.71 -2.18
C HIS A 69 -12.05 -0.70 -3.16
N GLY A 70 -11.43 0.46 -3.33
CA GLY A 70 -11.87 1.42 -4.35
C GLY A 70 -11.10 1.31 -5.67
N GLY A 71 -10.41 0.19 -5.93
CA GLY A 71 -9.86 -0.16 -7.23
C GLY A 71 -8.37 0.15 -7.45
N ALA A 72 -7.63 0.52 -6.41
CA ALA A 72 -6.17 0.64 -6.54
C ALA A 72 -5.53 -0.75 -6.73
N LYS A 73 -4.53 -0.82 -7.62
CA LYS A 73 -3.67 -2.01 -7.75
C LYS A 73 -2.49 -1.88 -6.80
N ILE A 74 -2.27 -2.89 -5.95
CA ILE A 74 -1.14 -2.94 -5.03
C ILE A 74 -0.26 -4.13 -5.41
N ASN A 75 0.95 -3.84 -5.85
CA ASN A 75 1.93 -4.83 -6.29
C ASN A 75 3.04 -4.93 -5.25
N ILE A 76 3.47 -6.15 -4.91
CA ILE A 76 4.54 -6.41 -3.95
C ILE A 76 5.71 -7.04 -4.68
N SER A 77 6.93 -6.53 -4.48
CA SER A 77 8.10 -7.11 -5.12
C SER A 77 8.44 -8.51 -4.59
N HIS A 78 8.69 -9.41 -5.56
CA HIS A 78 8.93 -10.84 -5.38
C HIS A 78 10.14 -11.19 -4.50
N GLY A 79 11.15 -10.31 -4.43
CA GLY A 79 12.44 -10.64 -3.81
C GLY A 79 12.39 -10.89 -2.30
N ILE A 80 11.36 -10.41 -1.60
CA ILE A 80 11.23 -10.55 -0.13
C ILE A 80 10.07 -11.51 0.23
N LEU A 81 9.30 -11.96 -0.76
CA LEU A 81 8.10 -12.79 -0.55
C LEU A 81 8.40 -14.18 -0.01
N SER A 82 9.57 -14.75 -0.33
CA SER A 82 10.02 -16.03 0.20
C SER A 82 10.31 -16.01 1.71
N GLU A 83 10.48 -14.84 2.31
CA GLU A 83 10.89 -14.68 3.71
C GLU A 83 9.74 -14.28 4.64
N ILE A 84 8.60 -13.89 4.06
CA ILE A 84 7.46 -13.34 4.79
C ILE A 84 6.36 -14.40 4.93
N LYS A 85 6.06 -14.75 6.19
CA LYS A 85 4.96 -15.66 6.55
C LYS A 85 3.62 -14.95 6.38
N GLU A 86 2.91 -15.29 5.31
CA GLU A 86 1.53 -14.89 4.99
C GLU A 86 1.31 -13.39 4.72
N LEU A 87 0.89 -13.09 3.48
CA LEU A 87 0.35 -11.80 3.11
C LEU A 87 -1.15 -11.71 3.42
N LEU A 88 -1.66 -10.47 3.44
CA LEU A 88 -3.09 -10.25 3.48
C LEU A 88 -3.78 -10.91 2.26
N PRO A 89 -4.93 -11.59 2.46
CA PRO A 89 -5.50 -12.55 1.51
C PRO A 89 -6.07 -11.96 0.20
N THR A 90 -5.87 -10.68 -0.07
CA THR A 90 -6.45 -9.96 -1.23
C THR A 90 -5.40 -9.40 -2.19
N MET A 91 -4.12 -9.77 -2.03
CA MET A 91 -3.02 -9.14 -2.78
C MET A 91 -2.64 -9.96 -4.03
N GLU A 92 -2.72 -9.32 -5.19
CA GLU A 92 -2.26 -9.90 -6.46
C GLU A 92 -0.75 -9.70 -6.61
N PHE A 93 -0.07 -10.74 -7.09
CA PHE A 93 1.36 -10.70 -7.39
C PHE A 93 1.54 -10.34 -8.86
N SER A 94 2.39 -9.35 -9.14
CA SER A 94 2.73 -8.90 -10.49
C SER A 94 4.20 -9.06 -10.79
#